data_AF-A0A9E0U012-F1
#
_entry.id   AF-A0A9E0U012-F1
#
_cell.length_a   1.000
_cell.length_b   1.000
_cell.length_c   1.000
_cell.angle_alpha   90.00
_cell.angle_beta   90.00
_cell.angle_gamma   90.00
#
_symmetry.space_group_name_H-M   'P 1'
#
loop_
_entity.id
_entity.type
_entity.pdbx_description
1 polymer ?
#
loop_
_entity_poly.entity_id
_entity_poly.type
_entity_poly.pdbx_seq_one_letter_code
_entity_poly.pdbx_strand_id
1 'polypeptide(L)' 'EFNNLLSSRLATMKDAKKIIESKPDNIELVFTGRNAPDELVGIADYVTETRMIKHPFNKGRKARKGIEF' A
#
# COMPACT_ATOMS: atom_id res chain seq x y z
N GLU A 1 -2.33 -6.09 1.24
CA GLU A 1 -1.68 -4.79 0.99
C GLU A 1 -0.43 -4.69 1.85
N PHE A 2 0.72 -4.34 1.28
CA PHE A 2 2.02 -4.44 1.95
C PHE A 2 2.21 -3.37 3.04
N ASN A 3 1.76 -2.13 2.79
CA ASN A 3 1.87 -1.04 3.77
C ASN A 3 1.16 -1.39 5.10
N ASN A 4 0.04 -2.10 5.02
CA ASN A 4 -0.69 -2.54 6.20
C ASN A 4 0.17 -3.51 7.06
N LEU A 5 0.95 -4.40 6.43
CA LEU A 5 1.83 -5.35 7.14
C LEU A 5 2.95 -4.61 7.89
N LEU A 6 3.51 -3.57 7.28
CA LEU A 6 4.50 -2.71 7.93
C LEU A 6 3.89 -1.96 9.11
N SER A 7 2.71 -1.36 8.91
CA SER A 7 2.01 -0.61 9.95
C SER A 7 1.59 -1.47 11.14
N SER A 8 1.20 -2.73 10.89
CA SER A 8 0.81 -3.70 11.92
C SER A 8 1.98 -4.49 12.51
N ARG A 9 3.22 -4.21 12.07
CA ARG A 9 4.46 -4.89 12.48
C ARG A 9 4.49 -6.40 12.19
N LEU A 10 3.68 -6.86 11.24
CA LEU A 10 3.76 -8.22 10.70
C LEU A 10 4.90 -8.37 9.68
N ALA A 11 5.35 -7.25 9.12
CA ALA A 11 6.57 -7.13 8.34
C ALA A 11 7.37 -5.91 8.83
N THR A 12 8.65 -5.85 8.47
CA THR A 12 9.56 -4.77 8.86
C THR A 12 10.08 -4.00 7.64
N MET A 13 10.65 -2.81 7.88
CA MET A 13 11.36 -2.06 6.84
C MET A 13 12.56 -2.82 6.25
N LYS A 14 13.15 -3.76 7.01
CA LYS A 14 14.18 -4.65 6.50
C LYS A 14 13.62 -5.62 5.45
N ASP A 15 12.42 -6.14 5.67
CA ASP A 15 11.75 -7.01 4.70
C ASP A 15 11.41 -6.23 3.42
N ALA A 16 10.93 -4.98 3.57
CA ALA A 16 10.65 -4.09 2.45
C ALA A 16 11.90 -3.82 1.59
N LYS A 17 13.02 -3.43 2.23
CA LYS A 17 14.29 -3.18 1.54
C LYS A 17 14.81 -4.40 0.80
N LYS A 18 14.73 -5.58 1.42
CA LYS A 18 15.12 -6.83 0.78
C LYS A 18 14.33 -7.10 -0.50
N ILE A 19 13.02 -6.82 -0.50
CA ILE A 19 12.19 -6.97 -1.71
C ILE A 19 12.62 -5.97 -2.78
N ILE A 20 12.78 -4.70 -2.43
CA ILE A 20 13.20 -3.62 -3.35
C ILE A 20 14.55 -3.97 -4.01
N GLU A 21 15.55 -4.38 -3.22
CA GLU A 21 16.89 -4.76 -3.70
C GLU A 21 16.89 -6.04 -4.55
N SER A 22 15.94 -6.96 -4.31
CA SER A 22 15.85 -8.23 -5.04
C SER A 22 15.11 -8.14 -6.37
N LYS A 23 14.42 -7.03 -6.63
CA LYS A 23 13.63 -6.86 -7.84
C LYS A 23 14.57 -6.70 -9.06
N PRO A 24 14.28 -7.34 -10.21
CA PRO A 24 14.99 -7.04 -11.47
C PRO A 24 14.88 -5.58 -11.91
N ASP A 25 15.89 -5.07 -12.62
CA ASP A 25 15.94 -3.66 -13.01
C ASP A 25 14.76 -3.22 -13.90
N ASN A 26 14.23 -4.13 -14.73
CA ASN A 26 13.23 -3.86 -15.75
C ASN A 26 11.77 -4.00 -15.30
N ILE A 27 11.50 -4.20 -14.01
CA ILE A 27 10.13 -4.30 -13.48
C ILE A 27 9.79 -3.11 -12.59
N GLU A 28 8.51 -2.79 -12.42
CA GLU A 28 8.09 -1.80 -11.41
C GLU A 28 7.59 -2.52 -10.16
N LEU A 29 7.92 -1.98 -8.98
CA LEU A 29 7.43 -2.51 -7.71
C LEU A 29 6.42 -1.53 -7.12
N VAL A 30 5.19 -2.02 -6.88
CA VAL A 30 4.11 -1.20 -6.34
C VAL A 30 3.71 -1.72 -4.96
N PHE A 31 3.88 -0.89 -3.94
CA PHE A 31 3.38 -1.15 -2.60
C PHE A 31 2.08 -0.39 -2.35
N THR A 32 1.04 -1.14 -1.99
CA THR A 32 -0.30 -0.60 -1.71
C THR A 32 -0.68 -0.80 -0.25
N GLY A 33 -1.73 -0.10 0.17
CA GLY A 33 -2.28 -0.12 1.52
C GLY A 33 -2.17 1.22 2.22
N ARG A 34 -2.75 1.27 3.41
CA ARG A 34 -2.81 2.48 4.25
C ARG A 34 -1.55 2.59 5.11
N ASN A 35 -1.30 3.80 5.60
CA ASN A 35 -0.25 4.07 6.60
C ASN A 35 1.14 3.59 6.17
N ALA A 36 1.56 3.95 4.95
CA ALA A 36 2.93 3.71 4.51
C ALA A 36 3.92 4.40 5.47
N PRO A 37 4.95 3.71 5.99
CA PRO A 37 5.94 4.33 6.86
C PRO A 37 6.71 5.44 6.13
N ASP A 38 7.06 6.52 6.84
CA ASP A 38 7.80 7.66 6.27
C ASP A 38 9.13 7.23 5.61
N GLU A 39 9.80 6.22 6.18
CA GLU A 39 11.02 5.65 5.59
C GLU A 39 10.77 5.01 4.23
N LEU A 40 9.62 4.33 4.04
CA LEU A 40 9.25 3.75 2.75
C LEU A 40 8.87 4.83 1.74
N VAL A 41 8.15 5.86 2.19
CA VAL A 41 7.80 7.03 1.38
C VAL A 41 9.06 7.75 0.91
N GLY A 42 10.07 7.89 1.76
CA GLY A 42 11.31 8.60 1.44
C GLY A 42 12.21 7.91 0.42
N ILE A 43 12.06 6.60 0.19
CA ILE A 43 12.84 5.84 -0.81
C ILE A 43 12.06 5.55 -2.09
N ALA A 44 10.76 5.85 -2.13
CA ALA A 44 9.94 5.58 -3.31
C ALA A 44 10.11 6.70 -4.35
N ASP A 45 10.23 6.31 -5.62
CA ASP A 45 10.28 7.27 -6.74
C ASP A 45 8.93 7.97 -6.93
N TYR A 46 7.83 7.25 -6.70
CA TYR A 46 6.46 7.76 -6.79
C TYR A 46 5.64 7.44 -5.55
N VAL A 47 4.90 8.43 -5.09
CA VAL A 47 3.98 8.31 -3.95
C VAL A 47 2.64 8.91 -4.34
N THR A 48 1.57 8.11 -4.23
CA THR A 48 0.19 8.57 -4.44
C THR A 48 -0.62 8.35 -3.17
N GLU A 49 -1.25 9.41 -2.67
CA GLU A 49 -2.14 9.34 -1.52
C GLU A 49 -3.60 9.32 -1.98
N THR A 50 -4.31 8.22 -1.69
CA THR A 50 -5.76 8.14 -1.94
C THR A 50 -6.52 8.58 -0.70
N ARG A 51 -7.16 9.75 -0.75
CA ARG A 51 -8.00 10.28 0.32
C ARG A 51 -9.48 9.96 0.08
N MET A 52 -10.16 9.43 1.09
CA MET A 52 -11.59 9.12 1.03
C MET A 52 -12.43 10.40 1.20
N ILE A 53 -12.71 11.10 0.10
CA ILE A 53 -13.59 12.28 0.11
C ILE A 53 -15.06 11.87 0.30
N LYS A 54 -15.49 10.77 -0.32
CA LYS A 54 -16.83 10.19 -0.18
C LYS A 54 -16.78 8.70 -0.47
N HIS A 55 -17.59 7.90 0.23
CA HIS A 55 -17.67 6.46 -0.02
C HIS A 55 -19.10 5.92 0.21
N PRO A 56 -19.63 5.04 -0.67
CA PRO A 56 -20.97 4.46 -0.51
C PRO A 56 -21.20 3.73 0.81
N PHE A 57 -20.13 3.14 1.37
CA PHE A 57 -20.16 2.49 2.67
C PHE A 57 -20.67 3.41 3.79
N ASN A 58 -20.33 4.71 3.75
CA ASN A 58 -20.77 5.69 4.75
C ASN A 58 -22.29 5.96 4.68
N LYS A 59 -22.96 5.49 3.61
CA LYS A 59 -24.42 5.51 3.44
C LYS A 59 -25.05 4.14 3.68
N GLY A 60 -24.34 3.21 4.33
CA GLY A 60 -24.81 1.85 4.63
C GLY A 60 -24.84 0.89 3.44
N ARG A 61 -24.26 1.26 2.28
CA ARG A 61 -24.19 0.34 1.14
C ARG A 61 -23.11 -0.71 1.36
N LYS A 62 -23.47 -1.99 1.17
CA LYS A 62 -22.56 -3.12 1.26
C LYS A 62 -21.66 -3.21 0.01
N ALA A 63 -20.56 -3.94 0.14
CA ALA A 63 -19.64 -4.25 -0.94
C ALA A 63 -20.35 -5.02 -2.07
N ARG A 64 -19.96 -4.76 -3.31
CA ARG A 64 -20.54 -5.34 -4.52
C ARG A 64 -19.46 -6.12 -5.28
N LYS A 65 -19.86 -7.28 -5.78
CA LYS A 65 -19.02 -8.12 -6.64
C LYS A 65 -18.69 -7.37 -7.94
N GLY A 66 -17.43 -7.42 -8.35
CA GLY A 66 -16.89 -6.75 -9.53
C GLY A 66 -16.59 -5.26 -9.34
N ILE A 67 -16.79 -4.71 -8.14
CA ILE A 67 -16.44 -3.32 -7.84
C ILE A 67 -15.55 -3.24 -6.59
N GLU A 68 -16.03 -3.73 -5.45
CA GLU A 68 -15.25 -3.72 -4.21
C GLU A 68 -14.50 -5.03 -3.96
N PHE A 69 -14.92 -6.14 -4.58
CA PHE A 69 -14.28 -7.46 -4.52
C PHE A 69 -14.60 -8.33 -5.74
#